data_AF-A0A0F9GN15-F1
#
_entry.id   AF-A0A0F9GN15-F1
#
_cell.length_a   1.000
_cell.length_b   1.000
_cell.length_c   1.000
_cell.angle_alpha   90.00
_cell.angle_beta   90.00
_cell.angle_gamma   90.00
#
_symmetry.space_group_name_H-M   'P 1'
#
loop_
_entity.id
_entity.type
_entity.pdbx_description
1 polymer ?
#
loop_
_entity_poly.entity_id
_entity_poly.type
_entity_poly.pdbx_seq_one_letter_code
_entity_poly.pdbx_strand_id
1 'polypeptide(L)' 'MVILSSTKANEREALNGDGELERQCARCNEWWPADTEFYHRNIRHPGGLHLYCKACMSDARRKSYKKSLLATAH' A
#
# COMPACT_ATOMS: atom_id res chain seq x y z
N MET A 1 32.19 15.24 4.93
CA MET A 1 31.22 14.22 4.51
C MET A 1 29.89 14.56 5.14
N VAL A 2 28.98 15.22 4.42
CA VAL A 2 27.58 15.26 4.84
C VAL A 2 26.90 14.15 4.08
N ILE A 3 26.74 12.99 4.73
CA ILE A 3 25.74 12.04 4.28
C ILE A 3 24.42 12.74 4.59
N LEU A 4 23.94 13.57 3.65
CA LEU A 4 22.52 13.86 3.55
C LEU A 4 21.90 12.50 3.22
N SER A 5 21.65 11.72 4.27
CA SER A 5 20.69 10.63 4.25
C SER A 5 19.37 11.31 3.93
N SER A 6 19.15 11.60 2.65
CA SER A 6 17.84 11.92 2.10
C SER A 6 17.01 10.69 2.39
N THR A 7 16.49 10.61 3.62
CA THR A 7 15.46 9.68 3.99
C THR A 7 14.35 10.04 3.03
N LYS A 8 14.26 9.26 1.95
CA LYS A 8 13.12 9.24 1.05
C LYS A 8 11.93 8.89 1.93
N ALA A 9 11.40 9.90 2.62
CA ALA A 9 10.15 9.85 3.31
C ALA A 9 9.16 9.58 2.21
N ASN A 10 8.83 8.29 2.12
CA ASN A 10 7.80 7.67 1.31
C ASN A 10 6.86 8.71 0.67
N GLU A 11 7.16 9.11 -0.57
CA GLU A 11 6.48 10.12 -1.40
C GLU A 11 4.97 9.87 -1.63
N ARG A 12 4.47 8.79 -1.03
CA ARG A 12 3.11 8.29 -1.13
C ARG A 12 2.29 8.57 0.12
N GLU A 13 2.79 9.32 1.10
CA GLU A 13 2.05 9.73 2.29
C GLU A 13 1.75 11.24 2.25
N ALA A 14 0.49 11.63 2.48
CA ALA A 14 0.02 13.02 2.48
C ALA A 14 -0.94 13.24 3.66
N LEU A 15 -0.92 14.42 4.26
CA LEU A 15 -1.93 14.82 5.26
C LEU A 15 -3.14 15.41 4.52
N ASN A 16 -4.34 14.95 4.82
CA ASN A 16 -5.56 15.51 4.24
C ASN A 16 -6.02 16.79 4.99
N GLY A 17 -7.10 17.41 4.52
CA GLY A 17 -7.66 18.64 5.11
C GLY A 17 -8.18 18.46 6.55
N ASP A 18 -8.45 17.23 6.95
CA ASP A 18 -8.92 16.84 8.29
C ASP A 18 -7.76 16.49 9.25
N GLY A 19 -6.51 16.57 8.80
CA GLY A 19 -5.32 16.25 9.59
C GLY A 19 -5.02 14.76 9.73
N GLU A 20 -5.69 13.91 8.96
CA GLU A 20 -5.46 12.48 8.85
C GLU A 20 -4.38 12.18 7.81
N LEU A 21 -3.50 11.23 8.13
CA LEU A 21 -2.47 10.78 7.21
C LEU A 21 -3.12 9.83 6.19
N GLU A 22 -2.97 10.12 4.92
CA GLU A 22 -3.37 9.28 3.80
C GLU A 22 -2.14 8.72 3.10
N ARG A 23 -2.29 7.53 2.53
CA ARG A 23 -1.26 6.85 1.76
C ARG A 23 -1.81 6.40 0.41
N GLN A 24 -1.04 6.59 -0.64
CA GLN A 24 -1.35 6.11 -1.97
C GLN A 24 -0.93 4.65 -2.15
N CYS A 25 -1.87 3.82 -2.58
CA CYS A 25 -1.60 2.42 -2.90
C CYS A 25 -0.82 2.31 -4.22
N ALA A 26 0.32 1.63 -4.19
CA ALA A 26 1.19 1.44 -5.35
C ALA A 26 0.62 0.52 -6.45
N ARG A 27 -0.52 -0.17 -6.19
CA ARG A 27 -1.14 -1.09 -7.14
C ARG A 27 -2.39 -0.51 -7.80
N CYS A 28 -3.26 0.14 -7.03
CA CYS A 28 -4.48 0.75 -7.56
C CYS A 28 -4.37 2.28 -7.73
N ASN A 29 -3.24 2.88 -7.33
CA ASN A 29 -2.96 4.33 -7.42
C ASN A 29 -3.95 5.23 -6.66
N GLU A 30 -4.73 4.65 -5.75
CA GLU A 30 -5.75 5.35 -4.98
C GLU A 30 -5.24 5.75 -3.60
N TRP A 31 -5.71 6.89 -3.11
CA TRP A 31 -5.40 7.41 -1.78
C TRP A 31 -6.38 6.84 -0.77
N TRP A 32 -5.84 6.30 0.32
CA TRP A 32 -6.60 5.74 1.42
C TRP A 32 -5.98 6.20 2.73
N PRO A 33 -6.75 6.27 3.82
CA PRO A 33 -6.19 6.56 5.13
C PRO A 33 -5.00 5.64 5.42
N ALA A 34 -3.88 6.22 5.83
CA ALA A 34 -2.66 5.55 6.27
C ALA A 34 -2.88 4.93 7.66
N ASP A 35 -4.01 4.27 7.85
CA ASP A 35 -4.33 3.51 9.05
C ASP A 35 -4.16 2.01 8.79
N THR A 36 -3.99 1.28 9.88
CA THR A 36 -4.02 -0.17 9.93
C THR A 36 -5.36 -0.79 9.52
N GLU A 37 -6.43 -0.02 9.36
CA GLU A 37 -7.70 -0.46 8.76
C GLU A 37 -7.57 -0.76 7.26
N PHE A 38 -6.92 0.11 6.49
CA PHE A 38 -6.79 -0.01 5.02
C PHE A 38 -5.45 -0.59 4.57
N TYR A 39 -4.42 -0.49 5.41
CA TYR A 39 -3.08 -1.01 5.14
C TYR A 39 -2.66 -2.07 6.16
N HIS A 40 -1.78 -2.97 5.76
CA HIS A 40 -1.15 -3.89 6.71
C HIS A 40 0.04 -3.21 7.39
N ARG A 41 0.15 -3.39 8.71
CA ARG A 41 1.37 -3.04 9.44
C ARG A 41 2.57 -3.77 8.84
N ASN A 42 3.60 -3.04 8.49
CA ASN A 42 4.88 -3.58 8.04
C ASN A 42 6.02 -2.76 8.64
N ILE A 43 6.57 -3.29 9.73
CA ILE A 43 7.67 -2.71 10.49
C ILE A 43 8.98 -2.60 9.67
N ARG A 44 9.08 -3.30 8.54
CA ARG A 44 10.25 -3.25 7.66
C ARG A 44 10.22 -2.05 6.71
N HIS A 45 9.06 -1.39 6.57
CA HIS A 45 8.96 -0.17 5.78
C HIS A 45 9.15 1.07 6.65
N PRO A 46 9.81 2.13 6.12
CA PRO A 46 10.13 3.36 6.86
C PRO A 46 8.91 4.21 7.27
N GLY A 47 7.68 3.70 7.14
CA GLY A 47 6.44 4.32 7.64
C GLY A 47 5.52 3.33 8.36
N GLY A 48 6.03 2.16 8.76
CA GLY A 48 5.27 1.17 9.53
C GLY A 48 4.10 0.50 8.79
N LEU A 49 3.82 0.89 7.54
CA LEU A 49 2.72 0.40 6.72
C LEU A 49 3.20 -0.12 5.36
N HIS A 50 2.41 -1.02 4.78
CA HIS A 50 2.68 -1.64 3.50
C HIS A 50 2.40 -0.69 2.32
N LEU A 51 3.09 -0.90 1.19
CA LEU A 51 2.89 -0.14 -0.06
C LEU A 51 1.57 -0.44 -0.79
N TYR A 52 0.84 -1.48 -0.37
CA TYR A 52 -0.38 -1.95 -1.03
C TYR A 52 -1.51 -1.99 -0.02
N CYS A 53 -2.71 -1.56 -0.43
CA CYS A 53 -3.90 -1.67 0.42
C CYS A 53 -4.30 -3.13 0.64
N LYS A 54 -5.03 -3.40 1.73
CA LYS A 54 -5.52 -4.74 2.07
C LYS A 54 -6.35 -5.37 0.96
N ALA A 55 -7.11 -4.58 0.21
CA ALA A 55 -7.90 -5.06 -0.93
C ALA A 55 -6.98 -5.62 -2.04
N CYS A 56 -5.95 -4.88 -2.41
CA CYS A 56 -4.94 -5.29 -3.38
C CYS A 56 -4.14 -6.52 -2.93
N MET A 57 -3.80 -6.60 -1.64
CA MET A 57 -3.18 -7.77 -1.02
C MET A 57 -4.10 -8.99 -1.03
N SER A 58 -5.38 -8.81 -0.69
CA SER A 58 -6.40 -9.87 -0.72
C SER A 58 -6.64 -10.38 -2.14
N ASP A 59 -6.67 -9.47 -3.13
CA ASP A 59 -6.78 -9.82 -4.54
C ASP A 59 -5.55 -10.57 -5.04
N ALA A 60 -4.34 -10.18 -4.63
CA ALA A 60 -3.11 -10.93 -4.92
C ALA A 60 -3.21 -12.39 -4.42
N ARG A 61 -3.70 -12.56 -3.19
CA ARG A 61 -3.90 -13.88 -2.58
C ARG A 61 -4.97 -14.70 -3.30
N ARG A 62 -6.06 -14.07 -3.75
CA ARG A 62 -7.11 -14.73 -4.56
C ARG A 62 -6.66 -15.06 -5.98
N LYS A 63 -5.76 -14.28 -6.59
CA LYS A 63 -5.20 -14.57 -7.92
C LYS A 63 -4.32 -15.82 -7.95
N SER A 64 -3.65 -16.17 -6.84
CA SER A 64 -2.98 -17.46 -6.71
C SER A 64 -3.95 -18.65 -6.68
N TYR A 65 -5.19 -18.46 -6.23
CA TYR A 65 -6.26 -19.46 -6.31
C TYR A 65 -6.94 -19.47 -7.70
N LYS A 66 -6.99 -18.32 -8.39
CA LYS A 66 -7.56 -18.18 -9.74
C LYS A 66 -6.58 -18.41 -10.89
N LYS A 67 -5.34 -18.86 -10.66
CA LYS A 67 -4.54 -19.49 -11.72
C LYS A 67 -5.16 -20.84 -12.18
N SER A 68 -6.17 -21.33 -11.44
CA SER A 68 -6.98 -22.50 -11.78
C SER A 68 -8.43 -22.16 -12.19
N LEU A 69 -8.83 -20.88 -12.28
CA LEU A 69 -10.24 -20.50 -12.55
C LEU A 69 -10.42 -19.35 -13.56
N LEU A 70 -9.48 -19.18 -14.49
CA LEU A 70 -9.59 -18.34 -15.69
C LEU A 70 -9.31 -19.16 -16.97
N ALA A 71 -9.54 -20.48 -16.91
CA ALA A 71 -9.59 -21.37 -18.08
C ALA A 71 -11.01 -21.52 -18.64
N THR A 72 -11.99 -20.72 -18.19
CA THR A 72 -13.35 -20.77 -18.75
C THR A 72 -14.05 -19.42 -18.55
N ALA A 73 -13.95 -18.57 -19.57
CA ALA A 73 -14.96 -17.55 -19.84
C ALA A 73 -15.12 -17.56 -21.37
N HIS A 74 -16.24 -18.14 -21.80
CA HIS A 74 -16.69 -18.34 -23.18
C HIS A 74 -17.34 -17.07 -23.74
#